data_AF-A0A7X1GKW4-F1
#
_entry.id   AF-A0A7X1GKW4-F1
#
_cell.length_a   1.000
_cell.length_b   1.000
_cell.length_c   1.000
_cell.angle_alpha   90.00
_cell.angle_beta   90.00
_cell.angle_gamma   90.00
#
_symmetry.space_group_name_H-M   'P 1'
#
loop_
_entity.id
_entity.type
_entity.pdbx_description
1 polymer ?
#
loop_
_entity_poly.entity_id
_entity_poly.type
_entity_poly.pdbx_seq_one_letter_code
_entity_poly.pdbx_strand_id
1 'polypeptide(L)'
;MWEQKELEFENLIFCKSTEKQFKQLFINSATFDKLWNNLQKLNEFVCNCRNDDDLKVKANLNFSNESKSVKNNPKLRRYRDIRLPDGSKKFFGLHIKNFPAALRLHFYPDYINQKIFIGYFGKHLPTKKN
;
A
#
# COMPACT_ATOMS: atom_id res chain seq x y z
N MET A 1 -9.11 -7.92 15.95
CA MET A 1 -8.54 -8.15 14.60
C MET A 1 -7.87 -6.90 14.01
N TRP A 2 -8.47 -5.71 13.99
CA TRP A 2 -7.78 -4.49 13.50
C TRP A 2 -6.88 -3.82 14.57
N GLU A 3 -7.22 -3.92 15.84
CA GLU A 3 -6.43 -3.35 16.95
C GLU A 3 -5.12 -4.11 17.22
N GLN A 4 -4.99 -5.34 16.73
CA GLN A 4 -3.78 -6.16 16.89
C GLN A 4 -2.81 -6.06 15.70
N LYS A 5 -3.17 -5.33 14.64
CA LYS A 5 -2.31 -5.17 13.45
C LYS A 5 -0.94 -4.57 13.78
N GLU A 6 -0.85 -3.74 14.82
CA GLU A 6 0.41 -3.11 15.25
C GLU A 6 1.29 -4.10 16.04
N LEU A 7 0.69 -5.14 16.62
CA LEU A 7 1.40 -6.26 17.26
C LEU A 7 1.79 -7.34 16.25
N GLU A 8 0.95 -7.61 15.25
CA GLU A 8 1.22 -8.61 14.20
C GLU A 8 2.15 -8.09 13.09
N PHE A 9 2.17 -6.78 12.87
CA PHE A 9 2.99 -6.15 11.85
C PHE A 9 3.83 -5.01 12.42
N GLU A 10 4.92 -5.36 13.10
CA GLU A 10 5.86 -4.39 13.68
C GLU A 10 6.44 -3.40 12.65
N ASN A 11 6.58 -3.85 11.39
CA ASN A 11 7.15 -3.06 10.31
C ASN A 11 6.07 -2.41 9.43
N LEU A 12 4.78 -2.67 9.63
CA LEU A 12 3.72 -2.03 8.84
C LEU A 12 3.04 -0.90 9.60
N ILE A 13 2.98 0.27 8.97
CA ILE A 13 2.29 1.43 9.51
C ILE A 13 1.05 1.73 8.68
N PHE A 14 -0.13 1.48 9.26
CA PHE A 14 -1.40 1.77 8.61
C PHE A 14 -1.78 3.24 8.80
N CYS A 15 -1.94 3.98 7.71
CA CYS A 15 -2.40 5.37 7.75
C CYS A 15 -3.87 5.45 8.19
N LYS A 16 -4.27 6.63 8.69
CA LYS A 16 -5.64 6.87 9.21
C LYS A 16 -6.74 6.65 8.15
N SER A 17 -6.42 6.92 6.88
CA SER A 17 -7.34 6.70 5.75
C SER A 17 -7.62 5.22 5.50
N THR A 18 -6.66 4.36 5.80
CA THR A 18 -6.69 2.94 5.46
C THR A 18 -7.72 2.20 6.30
N GLU A 19 -7.86 2.56 7.59
CA GLU A 19 -8.86 1.94 8.47
C GLU A 19 -10.29 2.05 7.93
N LYS A 20 -10.70 3.26 7.51
CA LYS A 20 -12.04 3.48 6.97
C LYS A 20 -12.28 2.64 5.71
N GLN A 21 -11.25 2.47 4.89
CA GLN A 21 -11.34 1.70 3.67
C GLN A 21 -11.48 0.21 3.93
N PHE A 22 -10.66 -0.35 4.82
CA PHE A 22 -10.80 -1.75 5.23
C PHE A 22 -12.18 -2.02 5.85
N LYS A 23 -12.71 -1.08 6.64
CA LYS A 23 -14.07 -1.20 7.23
C LYS A 23 -15.19 -1.04 6.19
N GLN A 24 -15.03 -0.17 5.19
CA GLN A 24 -16.06 0.07 4.16
C GLN A 24 -16.00 -0.92 3.00
N LEU A 25 -14.85 -1.53 2.74
CA LEU A 25 -14.68 -2.48 1.66
C LEU A 25 -15.25 -3.84 2.07
N PHE A 26 -16.42 -4.16 1.50
CA PHE A 26 -16.89 -5.54 1.45
C PHE A 26 -16.01 -6.34 0.48
N ILE A 27 -14.99 -7.00 1.02
CA ILE A 27 -14.16 -7.96 0.29
C ILE A 27 -14.47 -9.38 0.76
N ASN A 28 -14.48 -10.31 -0.18
CA ASN A 28 -14.65 -11.72 0.13
C ASN A 28 -13.42 -12.26 0.87
N SER A 29 -13.59 -13.30 1.68
CA SER A 29 -12.51 -13.88 2.51
C SER A 29 -11.26 -14.24 1.69
N ALA A 30 -11.40 -14.75 0.47
CA ALA A 30 -10.25 -15.05 -0.40
C ALA A 30 -9.43 -13.81 -0.82
N THR A 31 -10.08 -12.64 -0.93
CA THR A 31 -9.38 -11.38 -1.21
C THR A 31 -8.68 -10.87 0.04
N PHE A 32 -9.32 -11.01 1.19
CA PHE A 32 -8.74 -10.66 2.47
C PHE A 32 -7.51 -11.52 2.77
N ASP A 33 -7.58 -12.82 2.53
CA ASP A 33 -6.47 -13.76 2.72
C ASP A 33 -5.26 -13.38 1.86
N LYS A 34 -5.48 -13.10 0.56
CA LYS A 34 -4.42 -12.58 -0.33
C LYS A 34 -3.82 -11.26 0.15
N LEU A 35 -4.66 -10.36 0.65
CA LEU A 35 -4.22 -9.08 1.20
C LEU A 35 -3.37 -9.27 2.43
N TRP A 36 -3.82 -10.11 3.36
CA TRP A 36 -3.11 -10.43 4.58
C TRP A 36 -1.76 -11.08 4.27
N ASN A 37 -1.73 -12.07 3.39
CA ASN A 37 -0.51 -12.75 2.96
C ASN A 37 0.48 -11.77 2.29
N ASN A 38 0.00 -10.85 1.45
CA ASN A 38 0.84 -9.81 0.86
C ASN A 38 1.41 -8.86 1.92
N LEU A 39 0.61 -8.47 2.93
CA LEU A 39 1.06 -7.63 4.02
C LEU A 39 2.11 -8.35 4.89
N GLN A 40 1.91 -9.63 5.22
CA GLN A 40 2.89 -10.43 5.96
C GLN A 40 4.22 -10.51 5.22
N LYS A 41 4.20 -10.79 3.91
CA LYS A 41 5.41 -10.78 3.09
C LYS A 41 6.10 -9.41 3.12
N LEU A 42 5.34 -8.33 2.93
CA LEU A 42 5.90 -6.98 3.03
C LEU A 42 6.57 -6.74 4.40
N ASN A 43 5.92 -7.13 5.50
CA ASN A 43 6.43 -6.99 6.86
C ASN A 43 7.71 -7.80 7.13
N GLU A 44 7.80 -9.02 6.61
CA GLU A 44 8.93 -9.93 6.82
C GLU A 44 10.14 -9.54 5.94
N PHE A 45 9.89 -9.18 4.68
CA PHE A 45 10.97 -8.91 3.73
C PHE A 45 11.51 -7.49 3.80
N VAL A 46 10.76 -6.49 4.29
CA VAL A 46 11.23 -5.09 4.32
C VAL A 46 12.56 -4.91 5.06
N CYS A 47 12.79 -5.62 6.17
CA CYS A 47 14.05 -5.55 6.91
C CYS A 47 15.26 -6.00 6.07
N ASN A 48 15.04 -6.92 5.13
CA ASN A 48 16.07 -7.45 4.26
C ASN A 48 16.21 -6.70 2.93
N CYS A 49 15.38 -5.68 2.69
CA CYS A 49 15.33 -4.95 1.43
C CYS A 49 15.84 -3.52 1.58
N ARG A 50 16.53 -3.02 0.54
CA ARG A 50 17.00 -1.62 0.48
C ARG A 50 16.36 -0.82 -0.63
N ASN A 51 15.67 -1.47 -1.55
CA ASN A 51 15.06 -0.85 -2.73
C ASN A 51 13.81 -1.63 -3.18
N ASP A 52 13.03 -0.99 -4.05
CA ASP A 52 11.77 -1.51 -4.57
C ASP A 52 11.95 -2.84 -5.32
N ASP A 53 13.04 -3.00 -6.05
CA ASP A 53 13.29 -4.18 -6.89
C ASP A 53 13.62 -5.42 -6.04
N ASP A 54 14.47 -5.25 -5.04
CA ASP A 54 14.82 -6.30 -4.07
C ASP A 54 13.59 -6.77 -3.29
N LEU A 55 12.74 -5.84 -2.86
CA LEU A 55 11.46 -6.17 -2.21
C LEU A 55 10.53 -6.92 -3.17
N LYS A 56 10.49 -6.54 -4.44
CA LYS A 56 9.69 -7.20 -5.45
C LYS A 56 10.11 -8.66 -5.65
N VAL A 57 11.42 -8.90 -5.74
CA VAL A 57 12.01 -10.23 -5.92
C VAL A 57 11.83 -11.09 -4.67
N LYS A 58 12.19 -10.57 -3.49
CA LYS A 58 12.15 -11.33 -2.23
C LYS A 58 10.74 -11.63 -1.76
N ALA A 59 9.88 -10.61 -1.74
CA ALA A 59 8.48 -10.80 -1.36
C ALA A 59 7.69 -11.55 -2.45
N ASN A 60 8.27 -11.71 -3.64
CA ASN A 60 7.62 -12.26 -4.83
C ASN A 60 6.25 -11.59 -5.07
N LEU A 61 6.24 -10.26 -4.95
CA LEU A 61 5.04 -9.43 -5.05
C LEU A 61 5.06 -8.65 -6.35
N ASN A 62 3.99 -8.75 -7.13
CA ASN A 62 3.89 -7.97 -8.36
C ASN A 62 3.26 -6.59 -8.10
N PHE A 63 4.10 -5.62 -7.74
CA PHE A 63 3.72 -4.21 -7.65
C PHE A 63 4.37 -3.35 -8.75
N SER A 64 3.76 -2.19 -8.98
CA SER A 64 4.21 -1.21 -9.97
C SER A 64 4.12 0.19 -9.40
N ASN A 65 4.99 1.08 -9.88
CA ASN A 65 4.90 2.50 -9.56
C ASN A 65 3.91 3.20 -10.49
N GLU A 66 3.30 4.28 -10.02
CA GLU A 66 2.43 5.13 -10.84
C GLU A 66 3.20 5.76 -12.00
N SER A 67 2.55 5.81 -13.17
CA SER A 67 3.10 6.36 -14.40
C SER A 67 3.50 7.83 -14.25
N LYS A 68 4.53 8.26 -14.99
CA LYS A 68 5.01 9.66 -15.01
C LYS A 68 3.88 10.66 -15.30
N SER A 69 2.92 10.30 -16.17
CA SER A 69 1.76 11.13 -16.51
C SER A 69 0.83 11.42 -15.33
N VAL A 70 0.74 10.50 -14.35
CA VAL A 70 -0.02 10.70 -13.12
C VAL A 70 0.77 11.56 -12.14
N LYS A 71 2.07 11.30 -12.00
CA LYS A 71 2.98 12.08 -11.14
C LYS A 71 3.04 13.55 -11.55
N ASN A 72 3.03 13.82 -12.86
CA ASN A 72 3.11 15.18 -13.40
C ASN A 72 1.77 15.95 -13.32
N ASN A 73 0.66 15.26 -13.00
CA ASN A 73 -0.64 15.91 -12.86
C ASN A 73 -0.96 16.16 -11.38
N PRO A 74 -0.91 17.41 -10.89
CA PRO A 74 -1.10 17.72 -9.48
C PRO A 74 -2.48 17.31 -8.96
N LYS A 75 -3.52 17.31 -9.80
CA LYS A 75 -4.86 16.84 -9.41
C LYS A 75 -4.87 15.35 -9.12
N LEU A 76 -4.20 14.54 -9.95
CA LEU A 76 -4.13 13.09 -9.78
C LEU A 76 -3.19 12.70 -8.65
N ARG A 77 -2.08 13.43 -8.50
CA ARG A 77 -1.10 13.24 -7.43
C ARG A 77 -1.72 13.36 -6.05
N ARG A 78 -2.62 14.34 -5.84
CA ARG A 78 -3.32 14.58 -4.56
C ARG A 78 -4.08 13.36 -4.02
N TYR A 79 -4.60 12.48 -4.89
CA TYR A 79 -5.28 11.25 -4.44
C TYR A 79 -4.32 10.19 -3.88
N ARG A 80 -3.02 10.31 -4.20
CA ARG A 80 -1.95 9.41 -3.74
C ARG A 80 -1.05 10.08 -2.70
N ASP A 81 -1.27 11.37 -2.40
CA ASP A 81 -0.62 12.07 -1.29
C ASP A 81 -1.39 11.77 -0.01
N ILE A 82 -0.86 10.83 0.76
CA ILE A 82 -1.52 10.31 1.95
C ILE A 82 -0.77 10.83 3.17
N ARG A 83 -1.56 11.27 4.16
CA ARG A 83 -1.01 11.78 5.41
C ARG A 83 -0.59 10.60 6.27
N LEU A 84 0.70 10.56 6.57
CA LEU A 84 1.29 9.64 7.53
C LEU A 84 0.80 9.95 8.95
N PRO A 85 0.88 8.99 9.88
CA PRO A 85 0.52 9.24 11.28
C PRO A 85 1.37 10.35 11.93
N ASP A 86 2.61 10.51 11.47
CA ASP A 86 3.53 11.60 11.86
C ASP A 86 3.07 13.00 11.39
N GLY A 87 2.03 13.07 10.55
CA GLY A 87 1.45 14.32 10.06
C GLY A 87 2.05 14.80 8.74
N SER A 88 3.20 14.27 8.33
CA SER A 88 3.81 14.44 7.01
C SER A 88 2.96 13.81 5.89
N LYS A 89 3.09 14.33 4.66
CA LYS A 89 2.42 13.76 3.47
C LYS A 89 3.47 13.10 2.59
N LYS A 90 3.20 11.86 2.19
CA LYS A 90 4.04 11.13 1.23
C LYS A 90 3.21 10.71 0.04
N PHE A 91 3.89 10.59 -1.09
CA PHE A 91 3.30 10.12 -2.33
C PHE A 91 3.38 8.59 -2.43
N PHE A 92 2.22 7.93 -2.41
CA PHE A 92 2.07 6.48 -2.48
C PHE A 92 1.93 6.03 -3.94
N GLY A 93 3.06 6.09 -4.66
CA GLY A 93 3.11 5.69 -6.06
C GLY A 93 3.11 4.18 -6.28
N LEU A 94 3.66 3.40 -5.34
CA LEU A 94 3.71 1.95 -5.45
C LEU A 94 2.35 1.35 -5.15
N HIS A 95 1.92 0.42 -5.99
CA HIS A 95 0.68 -0.29 -5.79
C HIS A 95 0.71 -1.74 -6.28
N ILE A 96 0.04 -2.63 -5.54
CA ILE A 96 -0.19 -4.03 -5.91
C ILE A 96 -1.54 -4.14 -6.62
N LYS A 97 -1.56 -4.74 -7.80
CA LYS A 97 -2.77 -4.99 -8.62
C LYS A 97 -3.32 -6.40 -8.47
N ASN A 98 -2.67 -7.25 -7.68
CA ASN A 98 -2.92 -8.70 -7.62
C ASN A 98 -4.18 -9.09 -6.81
N PHE A 99 -5.20 -8.23 -6.81
CA PHE A 99 -6.43 -8.42 -6.07
C PHE A 99 -7.62 -8.60 -7.01
N PRO A 100 -8.60 -9.43 -6.62
CA PRO A 100 -9.89 -9.49 -7.30
C PRO A 100 -10.59 -8.12 -7.32
N ALA A 101 -11.57 -7.94 -8.20
CA ALA A 101 -12.40 -6.73 -8.29
C ALA A 101 -11.64 -5.42 -8.57
N ALA A 102 -10.50 -5.50 -9.26
CA ALA A 102 -9.66 -4.35 -9.62
C ALA A 102 -9.23 -3.50 -8.40
N LEU A 103 -9.09 -4.16 -7.24
CA LEU A 103 -8.59 -3.52 -6.04
C LEU A 103 -7.08 -3.27 -6.17
N ARG A 104 -6.64 -2.19 -5.56
CA ARG A 104 -5.24 -1.78 -5.53
C ARG A 104 -4.85 -1.43 -4.11
N LEU A 105 -3.76 -2.03 -3.66
CA LEU A 105 -3.10 -1.69 -2.41
C LEU A 105 -1.97 -0.73 -2.72
N HIS A 106 -2.11 0.52 -2.29
CA HIS A 106 -1.06 1.53 -2.34
C HIS A 106 -0.29 1.53 -1.02
N PHE A 107 1.02 1.44 -1.15
CA PHE A 107 1.95 1.41 -0.02
C PHE A 107 3.19 2.25 -0.33
N TYR A 108 3.94 2.56 0.72
CA TYR A 108 5.18 3.31 0.65
C TYR A 108 6.21 2.64 1.57
N PRO A 109 7.24 1.97 1.01
CA PRO A 109 8.32 1.42 1.79
C PRO A 109 9.31 2.51 2.18
N ASP A 110 9.65 2.54 3.45
CA ASP A 110 10.72 3.32 4.05
C ASP A 110 11.84 2.36 4.45
N TYR A 111 12.78 2.16 3.53
CA TYR A 111 13.93 1.28 3.72
C TYR A 111 14.92 1.78 4.77
N ILE A 112 14.87 3.07 5.13
CA ILE A 112 15.77 3.64 6.16
C ILE A 112 15.34 3.14 7.53
N ASN A 113 14.04 3.21 7.81
CA ASN A 113 13.45 2.74 9.05
C ASN A 113 13.00 1.27 8.98
N GLN A 114 13.17 0.62 7.83
CA GLN A 114 12.67 -0.72 7.51
C GLN A 114 11.15 -0.87 7.76
N LYS A 115 10.38 0.19 7.49
CA LYS A 115 8.93 0.21 7.69
C LYS A 115 8.20 0.35 6.37
N ILE A 116 6.97 -0.14 6.29
CA ILE A 116 6.10 0.05 5.13
C ILE A 116 4.83 0.74 5.59
N PHE A 117 4.57 1.89 5.00
CA PHE A 117 3.34 2.62 5.22
C PHE A 117 2.28 2.11 4.26
N ILE A 118 1.10 1.79 4.77
CA ILE A 118 -0.07 1.41 3.98
C ILE A 118 -1.02 2.59 3.95
N GLY A 119 -1.18 3.19 2.77
CA GLY A 119 -1.89 4.45 2.63
C GLY A 119 -3.31 4.28 2.10
N TYR A 120 -3.50 3.39 1.13
CA TYR A 120 -4.80 3.20 0.49
C TYR A 120 -4.98 1.74 0.08
N PHE A 121 -6.14 1.18 0.38
CA PHE A 121 -6.59 -0.08 -0.18
C PHE A 121 -8.01 0.11 -0.69
N GLY A 122 -8.29 -0.27 -1.94
CA GLY A 122 -9.63 -0.11 -2.49
C GLY A 122 -9.66 -0.18 -4.00
N LYS A 123 -10.82 0.15 -4.59
CA LYS A 123 -11.01 0.19 -6.04
C LYS A 123 -10.02 1.17 -6.69
N HIS A 124 -9.77 0.97 -7.97
CA HIS A 124 -8.92 1.84 -8.77
C HIS A 124 -9.25 3.32 -8.57
N LEU A 125 -8.26 4.08 -8.09
CA LEU A 125 -8.35 5.53 -7.99
C LEU A 125 -8.52 6.18 -9.37
N PRO A 126 -9.23 7.32 -9.47
CA PRO A 126 -9.42 7.99 -10.74
C PRO A 126 -8.06 8.34 -11.38
N THR A 127 -7.92 7.94 -12.63
CA THR A 127 -6.84 8.37 -13.53
C THR A 127 -7.42 9.34 -14.56
N LYS A 128 -6.57 9.95 -15.39
CA LYS A 128 -7.00 10.85 -16.46
C LYS A 128 -8.15 10.17 -17.25
N LYS A 129 -9.34 10.76 -17.22
CA LYS A 129 -10.39 10.41 -18.19
C LYS A 129 -9.89 10.92 -19.54
N ASN A 130 -9.80 10.04 -20.52
CA ASN A 130 -9.76 10.48 -21.91
C ASN A 130 -11.05 11.22 -22.22
#